data_AF-A0A257T8E9-F1
#
_entry.id   AF-A0A257T8E9-F1
#
_cell.length_a   1.000
_cell.length_b   1.000
_cell.length_c   1.000
_cell.angle_alpha   90.00
_cell.angle_beta   90.00
_cell.angle_gamma   90.00
#
_symmetry.space_group_name_H-M   'P 1'
#
loop_
_entity.id
_entity.type
_entity.pdbx_description
1 polymer ?
#
loop_
_entity_poly.entity_id
_entity_poly.type
_entity_poly.pdbx_seq_one_letter_code
_entity_poly.pdbx_strand_id
1 'polypeptide(L)'
;MTTVQTDISTTSRPTAAARWPRRRFIQRACLLAVAVAAAYAGWWAFWHHHAKRFQEVRKGVFYRVAQPSEIGFRYLIDDVGVKTVLSVQLYDFRLHRGLVSFGPPDGCRESEYVEQLGARPVQWPMGVEKSWPWLTPWQFEQFFRLMDDPDNWPVAVHCQGGRHRTGTLYGANALGGAIKYVANAPNLDDFGALGDFGVSSTDHAGTNDNADAMINIPLVPGKIAIRADGIQAFQSSFGQNTLLGTKDQGSARTLAGRIQVLAQINPDLSVNLTAFSQNIHGNGLNVDFRNIATGQPVFG
;
A
#
# COMPACT_ATOMS: atom_id res chain seq x y z
N MET A 1 70.79 -17.48 58.40
CA MET A 1 69.42 -16.94 58.25
C MET A 1 69.39 -16.21 56.92
N THR A 2 68.67 -16.80 55.98
CA THR A 2 68.74 -16.52 54.55
C THR A 2 67.41 -15.86 54.15
N THR A 3 67.46 -14.66 53.58
CA THR A 3 66.26 -13.95 53.12
C THR A 3 66.08 -14.19 51.63
N VAL A 4 64.99 -14.86 51.27
CA VAL A 4 64.58 -15.16 49.91
C VAL A 4 64.01 -13.88 49.28
N GLN A 5 64.55 -13.48 48.13
CA GLN A 5 64.02 -12.39 47.31
C GLN A 5 63.47 -13.01 46.03
N THR A 6 62.15 -12.87 45.85
CA THR A 6 61.37 -13.46 44.75
C THR A 6 61.56 -12.68 43.45
N ASP A 7 61.84 -13.42 42.39
CA ASP A 7 61.94 -13.00 40.99
C ASP A 7 60.56 -12.61 40.44
N ILE A 8 60.42 -11.40 39.86
CA ILE A 8 59.17 -10.94 39.24
C ILE A 8 59.36 -10.87 37.73
N SER A 9 58.63 -11.76 37.08
CA SER A 9 58.45 -11.96 35.64
C SER A 9 58.15 -10.68 34.84
N THR A 10 58.78 -10.64 33.67
CA THR A 10 58.53 -9.79 32.50
C THR A 10 57.05 -9.62 32.14
N THR A 11 56.51 -8.40 32.33
CA THR A 11 55.23 -7.99 31.73
C THR A 11 55.43 -7.43 30.32
N SER A 12 54.98 -8.18 29.31
CA SER A 12 54.82 -7.73 27.93
C SER A 12 53.75 -6.63 27.82
N ARG A 13 54.06 -5.50 27.17
CA ARG A 13 53.08 -4.44 26.85
C ARG A 13 52.03 -4.98 25.86
N PRO A 14 50.73 -4.66 26.01
CA PRO A 14 49.74 -4.98 24.99
C PRO A 14 49.98 -4.12 23.74
N THR A 15 49.97 -4.76 22.58
CA THR A 15 50.03 -4.13 21.26
C THR A 15 48.81 -3.22 21.06
N ALA A 16 49.05 -1.99 20.60
CA ALA A 16 48.00 -1.02 20.32
C ALA A 16 47.03 -1.58 19.27
N ALA A 17 45.78 -1.81 19.65
CA ALA A 17 44.71 -2.19 18.73
C ALA A 17 44.61 -1.16 17.60
N ALA A 18 44.73 -1.62 16.35
CA ALA A 18 44.68 -0.78 15.16
C ALA A 18 43.36 0.01 15.13
N ARG A 19 43.44 1.31 15.44
CA ARG A 19 42.30 2.24 15.31
C ARG A 19 41.88 2.29 13.84
N TRP A 20 40.77 1.62 13.51
CA TRP A 20 40.13 1.77 12.21
C TRP A 20 39.87 3.25 11.91
N PRO A 21 40.25 3.75 10.71
CA PRO A 21 40.12 5.17 10.39
C PRO A 21 38.64 5.52 10.22
N ARG A 22 38.00 5.95 11.33
CA ARG A 22 36.59 6.37 11.44
C ARG A 22 36.12 7.23 10.27
N ARG A 23 36.99 8.09 9.72
CA ARG A 23 36.69 8.98 8.60
C ARG A 23 36.38 8.24 7.30
N ARG A 24 37.10 7.14 6.98
CA ARG A 24 36.85 6.33 5.78
C ARG A 24 35.57 5.51 5.92
N PHE A 25 35.25 5.06 7.14
CA PHE A 25 34.00 4.37 7.44
C PHE A 25 32.79 5.30 7.28
N ILE A 26 32.85 6.50 7.85
CA ILE A 26 31.79 7.53 7.72
C ILE A 26 31.59 7.90 6.24
N GLN A 27 32.66 8.12 5.48
CA GLN A 27 32.56 8.43 4.05
C GLN A 27 31.87 7.29 3.26
N ARG A 28 32.24 6.03 3.51
CA ARG A 28 31.61 4.87 2.87
C ARG A 28 30.14 4.71 3.27
N ALA A 29 29.82 4.95 4.54
CA ALA A 29 28.44 4.91 5.04
C ALA A 29 27.58 6.02 4.40
N CYS A 30 28.11 7.24 4.27
CA CYS A 30 27.42 8.32 3.56
C CYS A 30 27.21 8.01 2.07
N LEU A 31 28.22 7.45 1.39
CA LEU A 31 28.09 7.05 -0.01
C LEU A 31 27.04 5.95 -0.20
N LEU A 32 27.00 4.97 0.71
CA LEU A 32 25.97 3.93 0.70
C LEU A 32 24.58 4.51 0.94
N ALA A 33 24.43 5.42 1.91
CA ALA A 33 23.17 6.09 2.19
C ALA A 33 22.65 6.90 0.98
N VAL A 34 23.55 7.62 0.29
CA VAL A 34 23.22 8.35 -0.94
C VAL A 34 22.82 7.38 -2.07
N ALA A 35 23.53 6.27 -2.24
CA ALA A 35 23.19 5.26 -3.24
C ALA A 35 21.82 4.61 -2.98
N VAL A 36 21.53 4.28 -1.72
CA VAL A 36 20.21 3.74 -1.30
C VAL A 36 19.12 4.78 -1.52
N ALA A 37 19.34 6.04 -1.15
CA ALA A 37 18.38 7.11 -1.37
C ALA A 37 18.12 7.36 -2.87
N ALA A 38 19.16 7.32 -3.71
CA ALA A 38 19.03 7.45 -5.15
C ALA A 38 18.28 6.26 -5.77
N ALA A 39 18.57 5.03 -5.34
CA ALA A 39 17.85 3.84 -5.78
C ALA A 39 16.37 3.89 -5.37
N TYR A 40 16.08 4.29 -4.13
CA TYR A 40 14.71 4.49 -3.66
C TYR A 40 13.99 5.60 -4.43
N ALA A 41 14.66 6.71 -4.72
CA ALA A 41 14.10 7.80 -5.52
C ALA A 41 13.80 7.36 -6.96
N GLY A 42 14.68 6.58 -7.58
CA GLY A 42 14.46 6.00 -8.91
C GLY A 42 13.29 5.01 -8.93
N TRP A 43 13.25 4.10 -7.94
CA TRP A 43 12.14 3.18 -7.74
C TRP A 43 10.81 3.94 -7.55
N TRP A 44 10.81 4.93 -6.65
CA TRP A 44 9.64 5.76 -6.39
C TRP A 44 9.19 6.53 -7.63
N ALA A 45 10.12 7.13 -8.38
CA ALA A 45 9.83 7.87 -9.61
C ALA A 45 9.17 6.95 -10.65
N PHE A 46 9.73 5.74 -10.85
CA PHE A 46 9.17 4.74 -11.75
C PHE A 46 7.72 4.38 -11.39
N TRP A 47 7.46 4.01 -10.13
CA TRP A 47 6.11 3.65 -9.71
C TRP A 47 5.16 4.83 -9.68
N HIS A 48 5.65 6.06 -9.56
CA HIS A 48 4.80 7.23 -9.56
C HIS A 48 4.46 7.75 -10.97
N HIS A 49 5.37 7.56 -11.94
CA HIS A 49 5.28 8.14 -13.28
C HIS A 49 4.97 7.12 -14.37
N HIS A 50 5.50 5.90 -14.28
CA HIS A 50 5.40 4.89 -15.34
C HIS A 50 4.38 3.80 -15.04
N ALA A 51 4.33 3.31 -13.80
CA ALA A 51 3.43 2.23 -13.37
C ALA A 51 2.57 2.65 -12.16
N LYS A 52 1.89 3.79 -12.30
CA LYS A 52 1.15 4.41 -11.21
C LYS A 52 0.05 3.48 -10.68
N ARG A 53 0.07 3.23 -9.36
CA ARG A 53 -0.91 2.38 -8.66
C ARG A 53 -1.01 0.97 -9.25
N PHE A 54 0.11 0.42 -9.69
CA PHE A 54 0.19 -0.99 -10.03
C PHE A 54 -0.17 -1.84 -8.81
N GLN A 55 -1.11 -2.75 -8.98
CA GLN A 55 -1.61 -3.65 -7.96
C GLN A 55 -1.78 -5.04 -8.55
N GLU A 56 -1.15 -6.01 -7.91
CA GLU A 56 -1.37 -7.41 -8.17
C GLU A 56 -2.65 -7.85 -7.45
N VAL A 57 -3.69 -8.18 -8.22
CA VAL A 57 -4.92 -8.70 -7.64
C VAL A 57 -4.77 -10.19 -7.35
N ARG A 58 -4.26 -10.93 -8.35
CA ARG A 58 -3.88 -12.33 -8.27
C ARG A 58 -2.66 -12.56 -9.18
N LYS A 59 -1.55 -13.03 -8.60
CA LYS A 59 -0.31 -13.31 -9.33
C LYS A 59 -0.56 -14.16 -10.57
N GLY A 60 -0.02 -13.72 -11.70
CA GLY A 60 -0.12 -14.45 -12.98
C GLY A 60 -1.51 -14.49 -13.61
N VAL A 61 -2.50 -13.81 -13.03
CA VAL A 61 -3.89 -13.85 -13.54
C VAL A 61 -4.41 -12.44 -13.79
N PHE A 62 -4.38 -11.56 -12.79
CA PHE A 62 -5.06 -10.28 -12.85
C PHE A 62 -4.29 -9.15 -12.17
N TYR A 63 -4.06 -8.09 -12.92
CA TYR A 63 -3.35 -6.90 -12.49
C TYR A 63 -4.19 -5.63 -12.74
N ARG A 64 -3.93 -4.61 -11.94
CA ARG A 64 -4.57 -3.29 -12.06
C ARG A 64 -3.51 -2.21 -12.05
N VAL A 65 -3.71 -1.17 -12.86
CA VAL A 65 -2.78 -0.04 -12.91
C VAL A 65 -3.52 1.23 -13.34
N ALA A 66 -2.99 2.41 -13.02
CA ALA A 66 -3.41 3.65 -13.67
C ALA A 66 -2.80 3.74 -15.07
N GLN A 67 -3.05 4.82 -15.82
CA GLN A 67 -2.52 4.96 -17.18
C GLN A 67 -0.99 4.75 -17.19
N PRO A 68 -0.50 3.64 -17.80
CA PRO A 68 0.94 3.42 -17.93
C PRO A 68 1.52 4.35 -19.00
N SER A 69 2.79 4.70 -18.84
CA SER A 69 3.57 5.26 -19.95
C SER A 69 4.06 4.14 -20.87
N GLU A 70 4.74 4.48 -21.97
CA GLU A 70 5.41 3.49 -22.84
C GLU A 70 6.32 2.54 -22.01
N ILE A 71 7.15 3.10 -21.13
CA ILE A 71 8.00 2.31 -20.22
C ILE A 71 7.17 1.41 -19.29
N GLY A 72 6.03 1.90 -18.79
CA GLY A 72 5.14 1.13 -17.94
C GLY A 72 4.51 -0.06 -18.67
N PHE A 73 4.08 0.13 -19.93
CA PHE A 73 3.56 -0.96 -20.75
C PHE A 73 4.62 -2.02 -21.06
N ARG A 74 5.85 -1.60 -21.37
CA ARG A 74 6.97 -2.54 -21.52
C ARG A 74 7.19 -3.37 -20.26
N TYR A 75 7.25 -2.74 -19.10
CA TYR A 75 7.37 -3.46 -17.83
C TYR A 75 6.21 -4.46 -17.62
N LEU A 76 4.97 -4.05 -17.92
CA LEU A 76 3.82 -4.94 -17.76
C LEU A 76 3.87 -6.15 -18.70
N ILE A 77 4.27 -5.97 -19.95
CA ILE A 77 4.22 -7.01 -20.98
C ILE A 77 5.49 -7.87 -20.95
N ASP A 78 6.66 -7.24 -20.93
CA ASP A 78 7.97 -7.92 -21.01
C ASP A 78 8.36 -8.53 -19.64
N ASP A 79 8.22 -7.79 -18.54
CA ASP A 79 8.72 -8.22 -17.22
C ASP A 79 7.65 -8.94 -16.39
N VAL A 80 6.41 -8.45 -16.40
CA VAL A 80 5.29 -9.07 -15.67
C VAL A 80 4.60 -10.17 -16.50
N GLY A 81 4.78 -10.16 -17.83
CA GLY A 81 4.23 -11.18 -18.74
C GLY A 81 2.75 -10.99 -19.05
N VAL A 82 2.22 -9.77 -18.97
CA VAL A 82 0.81 -9.46 -19.29
C VAL A 82 0.53 -9.77 -20.76
N LYS A 83 -0.48 -10.61 -21.01
CA LYS A 83 -0.92 -10.99 -22.37
C LYS A 83 -2.06 -10.15 -22.90
N THR A 84 -2.95 -9.69 -22.01
CA THR A 84 -4.11 -8.87 -22.40
C THR A 84 -4.10 -7.57 -21.61
N VAL A 85 -4.18 -6.44 -22.31
CA VAL A 85 -4.32 -5.11 -21.71
C VAL A 85 -5.74 -4.61 -21.96
N LEU A 86 -6.53 -4.49 -20.89
CA LEU A 86 -7.88 -3.97 -20.93
C LEU A 86 -7.92 -2.49 -20.52
N SER A 87 -8.15 -1.63 -21.51
CA SER A 87 -8.32 -0.21 -21.35
C SER A 87 -9.79 0.13 -21.15
N VAL A 88 -10.13 0.70 -19.99
CA VAL A 88 -11.46 1.28 -19.73
C VAL A 88 -11.48 2.80 -19.87
N GLN A 89 -10.59 3.33 -20.69
CA GLN A 89 -10.53 4.72 -21.11
C GLN A 89 -11.62 5.02 -22.15
N LEU A 90 -12.11 6.26 -22.20
CA LEU A 90 -13.11 6.69 -23.19
C LEU A 90 -12.60 6.61 -24.63
N TYR A 91 -11.32 6.92 -24.82
CA TYR A 91 -10.67 6.98 -26.13
C TYR A 91 -9.34 6.26 -26.07
N ASP A 92 -8.87 5.85 -27.24
CA ASP A 92 -7.53 5.31 -27.41
C ASP A 92 -6.57 6.48 -27.42
N PHE A 93 -6.01 6.79 -26.25
CA PHE A 93 -5.17 7.96 -26.07
C PHE A 93 -3.78 7.71 -26.66
N ARG A 94 -3.20 8.76 -27.24
CA ARG A 94 -1.77 8.74 -27.58
C ARG A 94 -0.95 8.73 -26.30
N LEU A 95 0.07 7.90 -26.28
CA LEU A 95 1.05 7.86 -25.19
C LEU A 95 2.02 9.04 -25.33
N HIS A 96 2.61 9.45 -24.21
CA HIS A 96 3.72 10.40 -24.24
C HIS A 96 5.03 9.61 -24.34
N ARG A 97 5.97 10.10 -25.16
CA ARG A 97 7.26 9.45 -25.36
C ARG A 97 8.26 9.76 -24.23
N GLY A 98 9.07 8.78 -23.85
CA GLY A 98 10.25 8.98 -22.98
C GLY A 98 10.02 8.93 -21.45
N LEU A 99 11.05 9.33 -20.69
CA LEU A 99 11.10 9.29 -19.22
C LEU A 99 10.30 10.41 -18.55
N VAL A 100 10.25 11.59 -19.17
CA VAL A 100 9.55 12.78 -18.65
C VAL A 100 8.82 13.45 -19.79
N SER A 101 7.51 13.63 -19.64
CA SER A 101 6.65 14.17 -20.69
C SER A 101 6.38 15.65 -20.42
N PHE A 102 6.95 16.52 -21.25
CA PHE A 102 6.66 17.95 -21.26
C PHE A 102 5.91 18.29 -22.56
N GLY A 103 4.61 18.56 -22.48
CA GLY A 103 3.77 18.93 -23.63
C GLY A 103 2.63 17.95 -23.93
N PRO A 104 1.89 18.15 -25.04
CA PRO A 104 0.82 17.25 -25.47
C PRO A 104 1.38 15.89 -25.95
N PRO A 105 0.58 14.81 -25.92
CA PRO A 105 1.06 13.47 -26.28
C PRO A 105 1.42 13.36 -27.76
N ASP A 106 2.66 12.94 -28.03
CA ASP A 106 3.30 12.86 -29.35
C ASP A 106 3.57 11.41 -29.82
N GLY A 107 3.35 10.42 -28.95
CA GLY A 107 3.60 9.00 -29.19
C GLY A 107 2.51 8.30 -30.01
N CYS A 108 2.70 6.99 -30.18
CA CYS A 108 1.73 6.10 -30.83
C CYS A 108 0.47 5.92 -29.97
N ARG A 109 -0.59 5.36 -30.57
CA ARG A 109 -1.79 5.02 -29.82
C ARG A 109 -1.49 3.89 -28.84
N GLU A 110 -2.22 3.85 -27.74
CA GLU A 110 -2.04 2.83 -26.71
C GLU A 110 -2.26 1.43 -27.28
N SER A 111 -3.32 1.24 -28.08
CA SER A 111 -3.60 -0.03 -28.75
C SER A 111 -2.43 -0.50 -29.63
N GLU A 112 -1.94 0.38 -30.51
CA GLU A 112 -0.82 0.12 -31.41
C GLU A 112 0.45 -0.24 -30.63
N TYR A 113 0.72 0.44 -29.53
CA TYR A 113 1.91 0.18 -28.71
C TYR A 113 1.85 -1.18 -28.03
N VAL A 114 0.69 -1.52 -27.47
CA VAL A 114 0.45 -2.80 -26.81
C VAL A 114 0.57 -3.97 -27.80
N GLU A 115 0.03 -3.82 -29.02
CA GLU A 115 0.18 -4.81 -30.09
C GLU A 115 1.63 -4.98 -30.53
N GLN A 116 2.37 -3.88 -30.66
CA GLN A 116 3.80 -3.92 -31.00
C GLN A 116 4.63 -4.68 -29.96
N LEU A 117 4.22 -4.63 -28.69
CA LEU A 117 4.84 -5.39 -27.60
C LEU A 117 4.34 -6.85 -27.53
N GLY A 118 3.39 -7.24 -28.38
CA GLY A 118 2.90 -8.62 -28.47
C GLY A 118 1.78 -8.98 -27.50
N ALA A 119 1.18 -8.00 -26.83
CA ALA A 119 -0.02 -8.20 -26.02
C ALA A 119 -1.29 -7.81 -26.79
N ARG A 120 -2.44 -8.37 -26.41
CA ARG A 120 -3.73 -8.04 -27.01
C ARG A 120 -4.33 -6.80 -26.34
N PRO A 121 -4.52 -5.67 -27.05
CA PRO A 121 -5.29 -4.56 -26.51
C PRO A 121 -6.79 -4.87 -26.58
N VAL A 122 -7.50 -4.57 -25.51
CA VAL A 122 -8.96 -4.61 -25.45
C VAL A 122 -9.41 -3.25 -24.96
N GLN A 123 -10.27 -2.59 -25.73
CA GLN A 123 -10.77 -1.27 -25.37
C GLN A 123 -12.27 -1.31 -25.10
N TRP A 124 -12.65 -1.04 -23.85
CA TRP A 124 -14.05 -0.92 -23.44
C TRP A 124 -14.30 0.50 -22.93
N PRO A 125 -14.76 1.41 -23.81
CA PRO A 125 -15.02 2.78 -23.41
C PRO A 125 -16.12 2.82 -22.35
N MET A 126 -15.75 3.29 -21.16
CA MET A 126 -16.67 3.46 -20.03
C MET A 126 -17.03 4.93 -19.88
N GLY A 127 -18.31 5.24 -20.09
CA GLY A 127 -19.08 6.44 -19.72
C GLY A 127 -18.38 7.81 -19.75
N VAL A 128 -19.03 8.83 -20.33
CA VAL A 128 -18.55 10.22 -20.25
C VAL A 128 -18.59 10.79 -18.82
N GLU A 129 -19.22 10.08 -17.88
CA GLU A 129 -19.32 10.47 -16.49
C GLU A 129 -17.95 10.49 -15.81
N LYS A 130 -17.60 11.66 -15.25
CA LYS A 130 -16.37 11.91 -14.50
C LYS A 130 -16.29 11.10 -13.19
N SER A 131 -17.43 10.62 -12.70
CA SER A 131 -17.60 9.94 -11.41
C SER A 131 -18.53 8.73 -11.57
N TRP A 132 -18.08 7.55 -11.12
CA TRP A 132 -18.87 6.30 -11.04
C TRP A 132 -19.49 5.76 -12.35
N PRO A 133 -18.74 5.69 -13.47
CA PRO A 133 -19.28 5.04 -14.66
C PRO A 133 -19.48 3.54 -14.37
N TRP A 134 -20.70 3.07 -14.58
CA TRP A 134 -21.05 1.65 -14.50
C TRP A 134 -20.73 0.98 -15.82
N LEU A 135 -20.29 -0.29 -15.78
CA LEU A 135 -20.20 -1.07 -17.01
C LEU A 135 -21.61 -1.36 -17.51
N THR A 136 -21.78 -1.37 -18.83
CA THR A 136 -23.01 -1.89 -19.40
C THR A 136 -23.10 -3.41 -19.14
N PRO A 137 -24.30 -4.00 -19.09
CA PRO A 137 -24.47 -5.44 -18.88
C PRO A 137 -23.62 -6.31 -19.81
N TRP A 138 -23.51 -5.91 -21.08
CA TRP A 138 -22.66 -6.59 -22.06
C TRP A 138 -21.16 -6.49 -21.69
N GLN A 139 -20.67 -5.35 -21.20
CA GLN A 139 -19.26 -5.20 -20.80
C GLN A 139 -18.92 -6.09 -19.60
N PHE A 140 -19.84 -6.29 -18.65
CA PHE A 140 -19.65 -7.26 -17.57
C PHE A 140 -19.54 -8.69 -18.11
N GLU A 141 -20.44 -9.07 -19.01
CA GLU A 141 -20.41 -10.39 -19.62
C GLU A 141 -19.11 -10.64 -20.40
N GLN A 142 -18.65 -9.67 -21.18
CA GLN A 142 -17.37 -9.76 -21.87
C GLN A 142 -16.18 -9.82 -20.90
N PHE A 143 -16.24 -9.08 -19.79
CA PHE A 143 -15.22 -9.17 -18.74
C PHE A 143 -15.14 -10.57 -18.15
N PHE A 144 -16.28 -11.20 -17.84
CA PHE A 144 -16.28 -12.57 -17.32
C PHE A 144 -15.78 -13.56 -18.34
N ARG A 145 -16.25 -13.50 -19.60
CA ARG A 145 -15.75 -14.36 -20.67
C ARG A 145 -14.24 -14.21 -20.89
N LEU A 146 -13.72 -12.98 -20.84
CA LEU A 146 -12.29 -12.69 -20.94
C LEU A 146 -11.50 -13.33 -19.80
N MET A 147 -12.03 -13.23 -18.57
CA MET A 147 -11.38 -13.72 -17.37
C MET A 147 -11.56 -15.22 -17.16
N ASP A 148 -12.59 -15.87 -17.72
CA ASP A 148 -12.84 -17.30 -17.57
C ASP A 148 -11.89 -18.16 -18.43
N ASP A 149 -11.36 -17.59 -19.51
CA ASP A 149 -10.42 -18.26 -20.42
C ASP A 149 -8.96 -18.02 -19.99
N PRO A 150 -8.23 -19.06 -19.52
CA PRO A 150 -6.86 -18.95 -19.04
C PRO A 150 -5.84 -18.51 -20.09
N ASP A 151 -6.13 -18.66 -21.38
CA ASP A 151 -5.21 -18.23 -22.45
C ASP A 151 -5.03 -16.71 -22.47
N ASN A 152 -6.04 -15.98 -21.97
CA ASN A 152 -6.02 -14.53 -21.85
C ASN A 152 -5.15 -14.03 -20.68
N TRP A 153 -4.82 -14.91 -19.72
CA TRP A 153 -4.06 -14.56 -18.53
C TRP A 153 -2.55 -14.50 -18.82
N PRO A 154 -1.84 -13.52 -18.23
CA PRO A 154 -2.33 -12.52 -17.28
C PRO A 154 -2.99 -11.30 -17.94
N VAL A 155 -4.07 -10.79 -17.33
CA VAL A 155 -4.82 -9.60 -17.79
C VAL A 155 -4.49 -8.39 -16.93
N ALA A 156 -4.15 -7.24 -17.54
CA ALA A 156 -3.98 -5.97 -16.85
C ALA A 156 -5.08 -4.98 -17.21
N VAL A 157 -5.79 -4.46 -16.22
CA VAL A 157 -6.86 -3.45 -16.42
C VAL A 157 -6.35 -2.09 -16.01
N HIS A 158 -6.58 -1.07 -16.84
CA HIS A 158 -6.22 0.30 -16.50
C HIS A 158 -7.25 1.35 -16.92
N CYS A 159 -7.16 2.48 -16.24
CA CYS A 159 -7.88 3.72 -16.56
C CYS A 159 -6.99 4.90 -16.16
N GLN A 160 -7.41 6.13 -16.45
CA GLN A 160 -6.60 7.32 -16.13
C GLN A 160 -6.03 7.34 -14.70
N GLY A 161 -6.85 6.97 -13.71
CA GLY A 161 -6.45 6.97 -12.30
C GLY A 161 -6.21 5.59 -11.67
N GLY A 162 -6.54 4.48 -12.33
CA GLY A 162 -6.49 3.13 -11.75
C GLY A 162 -7.40 2.88 -10.53
N ARG A 163 -8.24 3.85 -10.14
CA ARG A 163 -9.08 3.82 -8.92
C ARG A 163 -10.57 3.64 -9.22
N HIS A 164 -11.16 4.51 -10.04
CA HIS A 164 -12.61 4.55 -10.22
C HIS A 164 -13.10 3.43 -11.14
N ARG A 165 -12.87 3.55 -12.46
CA ARG A 165 -13.35 2.59 -13.47
C ARG A 165 -12.81 1.18 -13.27
N THR A 166 -11.50 1.07 -13.07
CA THR A 166 -10.81 -0.19 -12.73
C THR A 166 -11.28 -0.75 -11.39
N GLY A 167 -11.69 0.11 -10.46
CA GLY A 167 -12.27 -0.29 -9.18
C GLY A 167 -13.66 -0.88 -9.34
N THR A 168 -14.50 -0.29 -10.18
CA THR A 168 -15.83 -0.83 -10.55
C THR A 168 -15.71 -2.20 -11.19
N LEU A 169 -14.75 -2.42 -12.11
CA LEU A 169 -14.51 -3.75 -12.70
C LEU A 169 -14.09 -4.80 -11.66
N TYR A 170 -13.24 -4.42 -10.70
CA TYR A 170 -12.85 -5.32 -9.61
C TYR A 170 -14.00 -5.60 -8.64
N GLY A 171 -14.79 -4.57 -8.32
CA GLY A 171 -15.94 -4.64 -7.43
C GLY A 171 -17.20 -5.20 -8.09
N ALA A 172 -17.21 -5.37 -9.42
CA ALA A 172 -18.31 -5.89 -10.22
C ALA A 172 -18.89 -7.21 -9.70
N ASN A 173 -18.01 -8.09 -9.22
CA ASN A 173 -18.36 -9.38 -8.66
C ASN A 173 -18.94 -9.31 -7.24
N ALA A 174 -18.91 -8.14 -6.61
CA ALA A 174 -19.47 -7.92 -5.29
C ALA A 174 -20.73 -7.07 -5.43
N LEU A 175 -21.90 -7.71 -5.37
CA LEU A 175 -23.22 -7.08 -5.50
C LEU A 175 -23.46 -5.93 -4.49
N GLY A 176 -22.63 -5.79 -3.45
CA GLY A 176 -22.63 -4.68 -2.49
C GLY A 176 -21.34 -3.84 -2.44
N GLY A 177 -20.45 -3.97 -3.42
CA GLY A 177 -19.10 -3.42 -3.42
C GLY A 177 -18.07 -4.34 -2.76
N ALA A 178 -16.83 -4.32 -3.26
CA ALA A 178 -15.73 -5.15 -2.74
C ALA A 178 -14.77 -4.32 -1.89
N ILE A 179 -14.64 -4.67 -0.60
CA ILE A 179 -13.56 -4.17 0.27
C ILE A 179 -12.46 -5.24 0.28
N LYS A 180 -11.33 -4.97 -0.38
CA LYS A 180 -10.14 -5.84 -0.31
C LYS A 180 -9.22 -5.36 0.80
N TYR A 181 -9.22 -6.08 1.91
CA TYR A 181 -8.26 -5.87 2.99
C TYR A 181 -7.06 -6.81 2.80
N VAL A 182 -5.90 -6.25 2.44
CA VAL A 182 -4.65 -7.02 2.25
C VAL A 182 -3.71 -6.71 3.39
N ALA A 183 -3.59 -7.64 4.32
CA ALA A 183 -2.63 -7.56 5.42
C ALA A 183 -1.23 -7.92 4.93
N ASN A 184 -0.20 -7.27 5.50
CA ASN A 184 1.16 -7.79 5.37
C ASN A 184 1.28 -9.08 6.18
N ALA A 185 1.74 -10.15 5.54
CA ALA A 185 2.01 -11.43 6.19
C ALA A 185 3.16 -11.30 7.21
N PRO A 186 3.28 -12.24 8.17
CA PRO A 186 4.46 -12.36 9.01
C PRO A 186 5.74 -12.58 8.18
N ASN A 187 6.84 -11.90 8.52
CA ASN A 187 8.16 -12.14 7.94
C ASN A 187 8.82 -13.33 8.67
N LEU A 188 9.24 -14.34 7.89
CA LEU A 188 9.82 -15.59 8.40
C LEU A 188 11.28 -15.47 8.84
N ASP A 189 11.98 -14.43 8.43
CA ASP A 189 13.43 -14.30 8.58
C ASP A 189 13.80 -13.19 9.57
N ASP A 190 13.02 -12.10 9.60
CA ASP A 190 13.37 -10.92 10.37
C ASP A 190 12.40 -10.62 11.51
N PHE A 191 12.96 -10.30 12.68
CA PHE A 191 12.23 -9.61 13.72
C PHE A 191 11.92 -8.17 13.28
N GLY A 192 10.70 -7.71 13.54
CA GLY A 192 10.30 -6.33 13.25
C GLY A 192 9.37 -5.79 14.32
N ALA A 193 9.51 -4.51 14.65
CA ALA A 193 8.58 -3.82 15.53
C ALA A 193 8.38 -2.39 15.02
N LEU A 194 7.15 -1.89 15.09
CA LEU A 194 6.79 -0.54 14.71
C LEU A 194 5.76 -0.01 15.70
N GLY A 195 5.88 1.26 16.07
CA GLY A 195 4.93 1.93 16.93
C GLY A 195 4.77 3.40 16.53
N ASP A 196 3.55 3.89 16.61
CA ASP A 196 3.20 5.29 16.43
C ASP A 196 2.29 5.73 17.57
N PHE A 197 2.39 7.00 17.96
CA PHE A 197 1.52 7.60 18.95
C PHE A 197 1.30 9.07 18.60
N GLY A 198 0.05 9.51 18.71
CA GLY A 198 -0.33 10.89 18.45
C GLY A 198 -1.30 11.42 19.50
N VAL A 199 -1.21 12.71 19.74
CA VAL A 199 -2.15 13.48 20.56
C VAL A 199 -2.54 14.71 19.77
N SER A 200 -3.83 15.03 19.75
CA SER A 200 -4.31 16.28 19.17
C SER A 200 -5.45 16.86 20.00
N SER A 201 -5.96 18.03 19.63
CA SER A 201 -7.11 18.63 20.29
C SER A 201 -8.10 19.07 19.23
N THR A 202 -9.38 18.89 19.53
CA THR A 202 -10.48 19.46 18.76
C THR A 202 -10.89 20.77 19.43
N ASP A 203 -11.01 21.84 18.65
CA ASP A 203 -11.40 23.15 19.17
C ASP A 203 -12.79 23.09 19.80
N HIS A 204 -12.96 23.75 20.95
CA HIS A 204 -14.18 23.71 21.78
C HIS A 204 -14.67 22.31 22.22
N ALA A 205 -13.84 21.27 22.09
CA ALA A 205 -14.16 19.93 22.52
C ALA A 205 -13.09 19.37 23.46
N GLY A 206 -12.32 18.36 23.03
CA GLY A 206 -11.39 17.67 23.91
C GLY A 206 -10.12 17.22 23.22
N THR A 207 -9.30 16.51 24.00
CA THR A 207 -8.07 15.88 23.53
C THR A 207 -8.40 14.58 22.79
N ASN A 208 -7.72 14.35 21.68
CA ASN A 208 -7.73 13.12 20.91
C ASN A 208 -6.41 12.40 21.12
N ASP A 209 -6.43 11.07 21.06
CA ASP A 209 -5.24 10.24 21.09
C ASP A 209 -5.32 9.11 20.07
N ASN A 210 -4.16 8.67 19.60
CA ASN A 210 -4.03 7.45 18.82
C ASN A 210 -2.72 6.75 19.19
N ALA A 211 -2.77 5.42 19.24
CA ALA A 211 -1.64 4.56 19.48
C ALA A 211 -1.74 3.36 18.56
N ASP A 212 -0.70 3.10 17.79
CA ASP A 212 -0.62 2.00 16.85
C ASP A 212 0.68 1.23 17.14
N ALA A 213 0.60 -0.10 17.19
CA ALA A 213 1.77 -0.92 17.42
C ALA A 213 1.70 -2.22 16.62
N MET A 214 2.86 -2.69 16.17
CA MET A 214 3.03 -3.94 15.47
C MET A 214 4.32 -4.60 15.92
N ILE A 215 4.27 -5.93 16.01
CA ILE A 215 5.44 -6.78 16.20
C ILE A 215 5.39 -7.98 15.25
N ASN A 216 6.54 -8.37 14.74
CA ASN A 216 6.78 -9.55 13.93
C ASN A 216 7.91 -10.36 14.55
N ILE A 217 7.66 -11.64 14.79
CA ILE A 217 8.60 -12.54 15.46
C ILE A 217 8.73 -13.81 14.60
N PRO A 218 9.90 -14.06 13.99
CA PRO A 218 10.20 -15.36 13.40
C PRO A 218 10.45 -16.36 14.54
N LEU A 219 9.54 -17.32 14.72
CA LEU A 219 9.69 -18.38 15.72
C LEU A 219 10.69 -19.44 15.25
N VAL A 220 10.64 -19.78 13.97
CA VAL A 220 11.59 -20.67 13.30
C VAL A 220 11.98 -20.00 11.99
N PRO A 221 13.23 -19.52 11.84
CA PRO A 221 13.67 -18.82 10.64
C PRO A 221 13.34 -19.59 9.35
N GLY A 222 12.74 -18.90 8.38
CA GLY A 222 12.31 -19.48 7.11
C GLY A 222 11.13 -20.47 7.18
N LYS A 223 10.55 -20.73 8.36
CA LYS A 223 9.47 -21.72 8.53
C LYS A 223 8.25 -21.20 9.25
N ILE A 224 8.38 -20.56 10.41
CA ILE A 224 7.23 -20.11 11.19
C ILE A 224 7.46 -18.71 11.73
N ALA A 225 6.51 -17.82 11.52
CA ALA A 225 6.50 -16.49 12.12
C ALA A 225 5.12 -16.09 12.62
N ILE A 226 5.12 -15.27 13.66
CA ILE A 226 3.92 -14.64 14.21
C ILE A 226 4.03 -13.14 13.99
N ARG A 227 2.91 -12.52 13.62
CA ARG A 227 2.77 -11.07 13.60
C ARG A 227 1.54 -10.66 14.39
N ALA A 228 1.69 -9.70 15.28
CA ALA A 228 0.58 -9.10 16.01
C ALA A 228 0.60 -7.59 15.80
N ASP A 229 -0.58 -7.01 15.60
CA ASP A 229 -0.76 -5.57 15.48
C ASP A 229 -2.02 -5.12 16.20
N GLY A 230 -2.00 -3.89 16.71
CA GLY A 230 -3.11 -3.33 17.45
C GLY A 230 -3.15 -1.82 17.35
N ILE A 231 -4.37 -1.29 17.41
CA ILE A 231 -4.65 0.13 17.35
C ILE A 231 -5.59 0.50 18.49
N GLN A 232 -5.34 1.65 19.09
CA GLN A 232 -6.28 2.35 19.94
C GLN A 232 -6.38 3.79 19.43
N ALA A 233 -7.60 4.26 19.20
CA ALA A 233 -7.83 5.64 18.82
C ALA A 233 -9.02 6.19 19.60
N PHE A 234 -8.86 7.38 20.15
CA PHE A 234 -9.94 8.16 20.73
C PHE A 234 -10.04 9.51 20.02
N GLN A 235 -11.24 9.79 19.52
CA GLN A 235 -11.60 11.07 18.95
C GLN A 235 -12.65 11.71 19.85
N SER A 236 -12.34 12.92 20.31
CA SER A 236 -13.27 13.78 21.03
C SER A 236 -14.39 14.24 20.10
N SER A 237 -15.51 14.60 20.72
CA SER A 237 -16.71 15.09 20.03
C SER A 237 -16.48 16.40 19.29
N PHE A 238 -17.46 16.80 18.48
CA PHE A 238 -17.45 18.11 17.81
C PHE A 238 -18.70 18.95 18.09
N GLY A 239 -19.72 18.40 18.78
CA GLY A 239 -20.96 19.14 19.05
C GLY A 239 -21.83 18.53 20.14
N GLN A 240 -22.85 19.29 20.56
CA GLN A 240 -23.88 18.84 21.49
C GLN A 240 -25.22 18.76 20.76
N ASN A 241 -25.97 17.68 20.97
CA ASN A 241 -27.30 17.56 20.41
C ASN A 241 -28.33 18.10 21.41
N THR A 242 -28.73 19.36 21.25
CA THR A 242 -29.72 19.98 22.16
C THR A 242 -31.14 19.41 21.97
N LEU A 243 -31.46 18.84 20.81
CA LEU A 243 -32.77 18.24 20.52
C LEU A 243 -32.98 16.89 21.24
N LEU A 244 -31.94 16.04 21.26
CA LEU A 244 -31.97 14.73 21.91
C LEU A 244 -31.39 14.75 23.33
N GLY A 245 -30.88 15.90 23.78
CA GLY A 245 -30.22 16.06 25.08
C GLY A 245 -28.91 15.27 25.21
N THR A 246 -28.33 14.80 24.11
CA THR A 246 -27.10 14.01 24.13
C THR A 246 -25.86 14.91 24.05
N LYS A 247 -24.93 14.70 24.98
CA LYS A 247 -23.62 15.34 25.00
C LYS A 247 -22.62 14.52 24.17
N ASP A 248 -21.52 15.16 23.76
CA ASP A 248 -20.38 14.53 23.10
C ASP A 248 -20.71 13.82 21.77
N GLN A 249 -21.53 14.48 20.94
CA GLN A 249 -21.87 13.99 19.61
C GLN A 249 -20.61 13.97 18.72
N GLY A 250 -20.39 12.83 18.06
CA GLY A 250 -19.23 12.60 17.21
C GLY A 250 -18.02 12.00 17.93
N SER A 251 -18.10 11.79 19.25
CA SER A 251 -17.02 11.09 19.95
C SER A 251 -16.95 9.62 19.51
N ALA A 252 -15.73 9.10 19.37
CA ALA A 252 -15.51 7.72 18.97
C ALA A 252 -14.26 7.14 19.64
N ARG A 253 -14.39 5.90 20.11
CA ARG A 253 -13.27 5.08 20.57
C ARG A 253 -13.19 3.82 19.74
N THR A 254 -12.05 3.63 19.10
CA THR A 254 -11.72 2.43 18.33
C THR A 254 -10.65 1.66 19.06
N LEU A 255 -10.89 0.37 19.30
CA LEU A 255 -9.88 -0.58 19.71
C LEU A 255 -9.91 -1.74 18.71
N ALA A 256 -8.79 -2.02 18.06
CA ALA A 256 -8.69 -3.18 17.19
C ALA A 256 -7.36 -3.90 17.40
N GLY A 257 -7.38 -5.20 17.15
CA GLY A 257 -6.20 -6.05 17.24
C GLY A 257 -6.27 -7.17 16.22
N ARG A 258 -5.10 -7.60 15.77
CA ARG A 258 -4.92 -8.72 14.85
C ARG A 258 -3.70 -9.53 15.23
N ILE A 259 -3.82 -10.84 15.09
CA ILE A 259 -2.74 -11.81 15.22
C ILE A 259 -2.73 -12.68 13.98
N GLN A 260 -1.55 -12.92 13.44
CA GLN A 260 -1.30 -13.77 12.28
C GLN A 260 -0.20 -14.78 12.61
N VAL A 261 -0.36 -16.01 12.14
CA VAL A 261 0.65 -17.06 12.21
C VAL A 261 0.85 -17.61 10.81
N LEU A 262 2.07 -17.48 10.29
CA LEU A 262 2.46 -18.01 8.99
C LEU A 262 3.39 -19.20 9.22
N ALA A 263 3.05 -20.32 8.58
CA ALA A 263 3.87 -21.52 8.53
C ALA A 263 4.18 -21.90 7.07
N GLN A 264 5.45 -21.88 6.69
CA GLN A 264 5.96 -22.47 5.45
C GLN A 264 6.21 -23.97 5.70
N ILE A 265 5.35 -24.81 5.13
CA ILE A 265 5.43 -26.26 5.33
C ILE A 265 6.53 -26.85 4.42
N ASN A 266 6.57 -26.40 3.17
CA ASN A 266 7.60 -26.72 2.17
C ASN A 266 7.65 -25.59 1.11
N PRO A 267 8.55 -25.60 0.10
CA PRO A 267 8.65 -24.50 -0.89
C PRO A 267 7.36 -24.17 -1.65
N ASP A 268 6.44 -25.13 -1.78
CA ASP A 268 5.22 -25.00 -2.58
C ASP A 268 3.96 -24.77 -1.72
N LEU A 269 4.05 -24.95 -0.41
CA LEU A 269 2.92 -24.88 0.52
C LEU A 269 3.22 -23.99 1.72
N SER A 270 2.42 -22.94 1.87
CA SER A 270 2.36 -22.10 3.06
C SER A 270 0.92 -22.02 3.60
N VAL A 271 0.81 -21.90 4.92
CA VAL A 271 -0.46 -21.76 5.64
C VAL A 271 -0.39 -20.50 6.48
N ASN A 272 -1.31 -19.56 6.25
CA ASN A 272 -1.44 -18.35 7.04
C ASN A 272 -2.78 -18.34 7.79
N LEU A 273 -2.73 -18.36 9.12
CA LEU A 273 -3.88 -18.23 9.99
C LEU A 273 -3.97 -16.80 10.53
N THR A 274 -5.11 -16.15 10.36
CA THR A 274 -5.35 -14.77 10.83
C THR A 274 -6.57 -14.73 11.74
N ALA A 275 -6.44 -14.06 12.88
CA ALA A 275 -7.53 -13.72 13.78
C ALA A 275 -7.50 -12.21 14.06
N PHE A 276 -8.67 -11.56 14.05
CA PHE A 276 -8.77 -10.13 14.35
C PHE A 276 -10.06 -9.82 15.11
N SER A 277 -10.03 -8.75 15.87
CA SER A 277 -11.18 -8.20 16.59
C SER A 277 -11.14 -6.68 16.51
N GLN A 278 -12.30 -6.07 16.32
CA GLN A 278 -12.46 -4.63 16.34
C GLN A 278 -13.71 -4.27 17.12
N ASN A 279 -13.57 -3.30 18.01
CA ASN A 279 -14.68 -2.70 18.73
C ASN A 279 -14.63 -1.18 18.55
N ILE A 280 -15.73 -0.63 18.06
CA ILE A 280 -15.90 0.80 17.82
C ILE A 280 -17.12 1.24 18.63
N HIS A 281 -16.87 2.06 19.65
CA HIS A 281 -17.93 2.74 20.37
C HIS A 281 -17.96 4.19 19.91
N GLY A 282 -19.01 4.57 19.20
CA GLY A 282 -19.25 5.94 18.76
C GLY A 282 -20.53 6.49 19.39
N ASN A 283 -20.56 7.79 19.63
CA ASN A 283 -21.74 8.48 20.12
C ASN A 283 -22.31 9.43 19.05
N GLY A 284 -23.56 9.18 18.65
CA GLY A 284 -24.30 9.98 17.68
C GLY A 284 -23.94 9.69 16.21
N LEU A 285 -24.65 10.37 15.32
CA LEU A 285 -24.42 10.32 13.88
C LEU A 285 -23.44 11.41 13.46
N ASN A 286 -22.61 11.13 12.45
CA ASN A 286 -21.66 12.07 11.85
C ASN A 286 -22.38 13.05 10.91
N VAL A 287 -23.42 13.72 11.40
CA VAL A 287 -24.26 14.66 10.65
C VAL A 287 -24.54 15.90 11.50
N ASP A 288 -24.46 17.06 10.85
CA ASP A 288 -24.77 18.39 11.41
C ASP A 288 -25.96 18.96 10.63
N PHE A 289 -27.00 19.41 11.33
CA PHE A 289 -28.19 20.00 10.71
C PHE A 289 -27.98 21.50 10.60
N ARG A 290 -28.03 22.06 9.38
CA ARG A 290 -27.85 23.50 9.13
C ARG A 290 -29.10 24.13 8.57
N ASN A 291 -29.37 25.37 8.99
CA ASN A 291 -30.43 26.19 8.44
C ASN A 291 -30.06 26.53 6.99
N ILE A 292 -30.92 26.13 6.05
CA ILE A 292 -30.67 26.25 4.61
C ILE A 292 -30.52 27.72 4.17
N ALA A 293 -31.17 28.66 4.87
CA ALA A 293 -31.15 30.08 4.53
C ALA A 293 -29.91 30.82 5.10
N THR A 294 -29.43 30.43 6.28
CA THR A 294 -28.33 31.14 6.98
C THR A 294 -27.01 30.39 6.99
N GLY A 295 -27.00 29.10 6.64
CA GLY A 295 -25.83 28.21 6.70
C GLY A 295 -25.34 27.88 8.12
N GLN A 296 -26.01 28.42 9.14
CA GLN A 296 -25.72 28.22 10.55
C GLN A 296 -26.29 26.88 11.04
N PRO A 297 -25.70 26.24 12.06
CA PRO A 297 -26.29 25.09 12.72
C PRO A 297 -27.74 25.37 13.16
N VAL A 298 -28.65 24.41 12.96
CA VAL A 298 -30.06 24.51 13.42
C VAL A 298 -30.13 24.40 14.94
N PHE A 299 -29.14 23.73 15.54
CA PHE A 299 -29.03 23.50 16.97
C PHE A 299 -27.60 23.80 17.41
N GLY A 300 -27.39 24.94 18.06
CA GLY A 300 -26.08 25.47 18.47
C GLY A 300 -25.97 26.95 18.15
#